data_AF-A0A170YRG8-F1
#
_entry.id   AF-A0A170YRG8-F1
#
_cell.length_a   1.000
_cell.length_b   1.000
_cell.length_c   1.000
_cell.angle_alpha   90.00
_cell.angle_beta   90.00
_cell.angle_gamma   90.00
#
_symmetry.space_group_name_H-M   'P 1'
#
loop_
_entity.id
_entity.type
_entity.pdbx_description
1 polymer ?
#
loop_
_entity_poly.entity_id
_entity_poly.type
_entity_poly.pdbx_seq_one_letter_code
_entity_poly.pdbx_strand_id
1 'polypeptide(L)'
;MYLQVVHHIAEQIRTGRLPAGARLPAERDLAEQYGVAVNTIRRAIRELRDRGLVITVPIKGTFVRPEPASDAARTNNDSPAG
;
A
#
# COMPACT_ATOMS: atom_id res chain seq x y z
N MET A 1 2.46 11.92 -12.06
CA MET A 1 2.84 10.53 -12.38
C MET A 1 3.10 9.69 -11.13
N TYR A 2 3.94 10.08 -10.15
CA TYR A 2 4.15 9.24 -8.95
C TYR A 2 2.88 8.98 -8.12
N LEU A 3 1.95 9.94 -8.07
CA LEU A 3 0.67 9.78 -7.36
C LEU A 3 -0.18 8.63 -7.92
N GLN A 4 -0.14 8.37 -9.23
CA GLN A 4 -0.89 7.26 -9.83
C GLN A 4 -0.39 5.90 -9.31
N VAL A 5 0.93 5.76 -9.16
CA VAL A 5 1.56 4.57 -8.56
C VAL A 5 1.14 4.43 -7.09
N VAL A 6 1.13 5.54 -6.34
CA VAL A 6 0.67 5.57 -4.94
C VAL A 6 -0.77 5.10 -4.83
N HIS A 7 -1.68 5.66 -5.63
CA HIS A 7 -3.08 5.28 -5.63
C HIS A 7 -3.28 3.82 -6.00
N HIS A 8 -2.61 3.33 -7.04
CA HIS A 8 -2.75 1.95 -7.48
C HIS A 8 -2.28 0.94 -6.42
N ILE A 9 -1.10 1.17 -5.82
CA ILE A 9 -0.58 0.29 -4.76
C ILE A 9 -1.46 0.37 -3.51
N ALA A 10 -1.90 1.57 -3.11
CA ALA A 10 -2.80 1.75 -1.97
C ALA A 10 -4.12 0.98 -2.17
N GLU A 11 -4.70 1.03 -3.37
CA GLU A 11 -5.89 0.27 -3.71
C GLU A 11 -5.66 -1.25 -3.68
N GLN A 12 -4.50 -1.72 -4.14
CA GLN A 12 -4.15 -3.14 -4.01
C GLN A 12 -4.00 -3.59 -2.55
N ILE A 13 -3.47 -2.74 -1.68
CA ILE A 13 -3.38 -3.00 -0.22
C ILE A 13 -4.80 -3.05 0.37
N ARG A 14 -5.62 -2.02 0.11
CA ARG A 14 -7.00 -1.90 0.61
C ARG A 14 -7.90 -3.06 0.16
N THR A 15 -7.73 -3.52 -1.08
CA THR A 15 -8.49 -4.65 -1.63
C THR A 15 -7.96 -6.02 -1.19
N GLY A 16 -6.86 -6.08 -0.43
CA GLY A 16 -6.23 -7.31 0.00
C GLY A 16 -5.43 -8.05 -1.09
N ARG A 17 -5.34 -7.51 -2.31
CA ARG A 17 -4.48 -8.04 -3.38
C ARG A 17 -3.00 -8.01 -2.99
N LEU A 18 -2.60 -7.00 -2.22
CA LEU A 18 -1.33 -6.94 -1.53
C LEU A 18 -1.57 -7.12 -0.03
N PRO A 19 -1.45 -8.35 0.50
CA PRO A 19 -1.76 -8.61 1.89
C PRO A 19 -0.73 -7.95 2.82
N ALA A 20 -1.14 -7.72 4.07
CA ALA A 20 -0.24 -7.25 5.12
C ALA A 20 0.99 -8.18 5.25
N GLY A 21 2.17 -7.59 5.37
CA GLY A 21 3.44 -8.31 5.39
C GLY A 21 3.96 -8.73 4.03
N ALA A 22 3.20 -8.55 2.94
CA ALA A 22 3.70 -8.80 1.59
C ALA A 22 4.89 -7.89 1.28
N ARG A 23 5.91 -8.46 0.63
CA ARG A 23 7.07 -7.72 0.13
C ARG A 23 6.72 -7.10 -1.21
N LEU A 24 6.94 -5.80 -1.35
CA LEU A 24 6.88 -5.14 -2.66
C LEU A 24 8.08 -5.56 -3.52
N PRO A 25 7.92 -5.64 -4.86
CA PRO A 25 9.03 -5.82 -5.77
C PRO A 25 10.10 -4.73 -5.61
N ALA A 26 11.30 -4.96 -6.14
CA ALA A 26 12.36 -3.95 -6.05
C ALA A 26 11.97 -2.68 -6.82
N GLU A 27 12.58 -1.55 -6.49
CA GLU A 27 12.25 -0.27 -7.13
C GLU A 27 12.44 -0.29 -8.65
N ARG A 28 13.40 -1.08 -9.14
CA ARG A 28 13.67 -1.28 -10.56
C ARG A 28 12.57 -2.08 -11.23
N ASP A 29 12.16 -3.21 -10.63
CA ASP A 29 11.09 -4.04 -11.16
C ASP A 29 9.76 -3.27 -11.20
N LEU A 30 9.46 -2.49 -10.16
CA LEU A 30 8.30 -1.59 -10.16
C LEU A 30 8.43 -0.50 -11.24
N ALA A 31 9.62 0.03 -11.49
CA ALA A 31 9.81 1.04 -12.52
C ALA A 31 9.51 0.46 -13.92
N GLU A 32 9.96 -0.77 -14.16
CA GLU A 32 9.69 -1.52 -15.39
C GLU A 32 8.20 -1.87 -15.53
N GLN A 33 7.56 -2.40 -14.47
CA GLN A 33 6.13 -2.75 -14.47
C GLN A 33 5.22 -1.56 -14.75
N TYR A 34 5.53 -0.40 -14.19
CA TYR A 34 4.72 0.81 -14.35
C TYR A 34 5.18 1.69 -15.52
N GLY A 35 6.27 1.36 -16.20
CA GLY A 35 6.83 2.15 -17.30
C GLY A 35 7.27 3.56 -16.88
N VAL A 36 7.81 3.72 -15.67
CA VAL A 36 8.22 5.01 -15.11
C VAL A 36 9.67 5.00 -14.66
N ALA A 37 10.27 6.18 -14.46
CA ALA A 37 11.61 6.27 -13.89
C ALA A 37 11.67 5.70 -12.45
N VAL A 38 12.79 5.06 -12.08
CA VAL A 38 13.05 4.54 -10.72
C VAL A 38 12.88 5.62 -9.64
N ASN A 39 13.26 6.88 -9.93
CA ASN A 39 13.07 7.99 -9.00
C ASN A 39 11.58 8.31 -8.72
N THR A 40 10.70 8.05 -9.69
CA THR A 40 9.24 8.16 -9.54
C THR A 40 8.71 7.08 -8.59
N ILE A 41 9.18 5.83 -8.73
CA ILE A 41 8.87 4.74 -7.80
C ILE A 41 9.38 5.06 -6.40
N ARG A 42 10.63 5.51 -6.25
CA ARG A 42 11.18 5.94 -4.96
C ARG A 42 10.30 6.99 -4.29
N ARG A 43 9.81 7.97 -5.04
CA ARG A 43 8.90 9.00 -4.52
C ARG A 43 7.56 8.41 -4.12
N ALA A 44 7.01 7.48 -4.89
CA ALA A 44 5.78 6.78 -4.55
C ALA A 44 5.92 5.91 -3.28
N ILE A 45 7.01 5.16 -3.14
CA ILE A 45 7.28 4.34 -1.95
C ILE A 45 7.43 5.23 -0.70
N ARG A 46 8.11 6.37 -0.82
CA ARG A 46 8.18 7.35 0.28
C ARG A 46 6.80 7.83 0.70
N GLU A 47 5.96 8.24 -0.27
CA GLU A 47 4.59 8.67 -0.01
C GLU A 47 3.75 7.57 0.68
N LEU A 48 3.82 6.32 0.19
CA LEU A 48 3.14 5.17 0.82
C LEU A 48 3.63 4.92 2.25
N ARG A 49 4.93 5.12 2.49
CA ARG A 49 5.53 4.97 3.81
C ARG A 49 5.05 6.06 4.75
N ASP A 50 5.01 7.31 4.27
CA ASP A 50 4.57 8.46 5.05
C ASP A 50 3.07 8.34 5.39
N ARG A 51 2.27 7.68 4.51
CA ARG A 51 0.84 7.39 4.70
C ARG A 51 0.49 6.24 5.63
N GLY A 52 1.45 5.55 6.26
CA GLY A 52 1.07 4.41 7.10
C GLY A 52 0.82 3.11 6.32
N LEU A 53 1.08 3.03 5.00
CA LEU A 53 0.79 1.85 4.19
C LEU A 53 1.95 0.85 4.01
N VAL A 54 3.21 1.28 4.01
CA VAL A 54 4.38 0.39 3.87
C VAL A 54 5.53 0.73 4.80
N ILE A 55 6.36 -0.26 5.15
CA ILE A 55 7.62 -0.07 5.88
C ILE A 55 8.80 -0.50 5.02
N THR A 56 9.88 0.27 5.06
CA THR A 56 11.16 -0.13 4.45
C THR A 56 12.06 -0.68 5.54
N VAL A 57 12.46 -1.94 5.39
CA VAL A 57 13.43 -2.59 6.26
C VAL A 57 14.77 -2.60 5.53
N PRO A 58 15.84 -1.99 6.10
CA PRO A 58 17.16 -1.98 5.49
C PRO A 58 17.59 -3.38 5.04
N ILE A 59 18.13 -3.47 3.82
CA ILE A 59 18.59 -4.73 3.17
C ILE A 59 17.45 -5.72 2.82
N LYS A 60 16.38 -5.78 3.61
CA LYS A 60 15.27 -6.73 3.41
C LYS A 60 14.22 -6.26 2.42
N GLY A 61 14.09 -4.96 2.18
CA GLY A 61 13.17 -4.38 1.19
C GLY A 61 11.96 -3.68 1.82
N THR A 62 10.94 -3.44 1.00
CA THR A 62 9.72 -2.73 1.42
C THR A 62 8.57 -3.72 1.60
N PHE A 63 7.83 -3.60 2.70
CA PHE A 63 6.76 -4.50 3.08
C PHE A 63 5.47 -3.72 3.36
N VAL A 64 4.33 -4.30 3.00
CA VAL A 64 3.00 -3.76 3.29
C VAL A 64 2.74 -3.81 4.79
N ARG A 65 2.31 -2.69 5.38
CA ARG A 65 1.87 -2.69 6.77
C ARG A 65 0.49 -3.30 6.90
N PRO A 66 0.19 -3.94 8.04
CA PRO A 66 -1.19 -4.18 8.41
C PRO A 66 -1.89 -2.82 8.45
N GLU A 67 -2.92 -2.63 7.63
CA GLU A 67 -3.85 -1.52 7.83
C GLU A 67 -4.41 -1.73 9.25
N PRO A 68 -4.28 -0.75 10.17
CA PRO A 68 -4.96 -0.85 11.45
C PRO A 68 -6.43 -1.02 11.09
N ALA A 69 -7.01 -2.18 11.39
CA ALA A 69 -8.35 -2.57 10.98
C ALA A 69 -9.26 -1.35 11.11
N SER A 70 -9.52 -0.69 9.99
CA SER A 70 -10.39 0.46 10.00
C SER A 70 -11.75 -0.10 10.36
N ASP A 71 -12.23 0.25 11.55
CA ASP A 71 -13.54 -0.07 12.13
C ASP A 71 -14.73 0.38 11.23
N ALA A 72 -14.47 0.71 9.96
CA ALA A 72 -15.44 1.06 8.93
C ALA A 72 -16.25 -0.15 8.42
N ALA A 73 -15.95 -1.38 8.85
CA ALA A 73 -16.76 -2.56 8.60
C ALA A 73 -17.71 -2.94 9.76
N ARG A 74 -17.79 -2.15 10.85
CA ARG A 74 -18.73 -2.39 11.97
C ARG A 74 -19.94 -1.46 12.04
N THR A 75 -20.16 -0.53 11.10
CA THR A 75 -21.43 0.21 11.01
C THR A 75 -22.27 -0.31 9.85
N ASN A 76 -22.85 -1.50 10.03
CA ASN A 76 -24.20 -1.86 9.56
C ASN A 76 -24.55 -3.29 10.04
N ASN A 77 -24.37 -3.56 11.34
CA ASN A 77 -25.11 -4.63 12.00
C ASN A 77 -25.20 -4.34 13.50
N ASP A 78 -26.10 -3.42 13.84
CA ASP A 78 -26.91 -3.38 15.07
C ASP A 78 -27.68 -2.05 14.99
N SER A 79 -29.00 -2.02 15.09
CA SER A 79 -29.69 -2.45 16.30
C SER A 79 -31.22 -2.56 16.11
N PRO A 80 -31.91 -3.17 17.09
CA PRO A 80 -33.22 -3.78 16.99
C PRO A 80 -34.37 -2.80 17.23
N ALA A 81 -35.52 -3.11 16.63
CA ALA A 81 -36.86 -2.74 17.10
C ALA A 81 -37.73 -3.92 16.65
N GLY A 82 -38.30 -4.72 17.53
CA GLY A 82 -39.22 -4.33 18.60
C GLY A 82 -40.55 -4.96 18.24
#